data_AF-A0A3N5XZ49-F1
#
_entry.id   AF-A0A3N5XZ49-F1
#
_cell.length_a   1.000
_cell.length_b   1.000
_cell.length_c   1.000
_cell.angle_alpha   90.00
_cell.angle_beta   90.00
_cell.angle_gamma   90.00
#
_symmetry.space_group_name_H-M   'P 1'
#
loop_
_entity.id
_entity.type
_entity.pdbx_description
1 polymer ?
#
loop_
_entity_poly.entity_id
_entity_poly.type
_entity_poly.pdbx_seq_one_letter_code
_entity_poly.pdbx_strand_id
1 'polypeptide(L)'
;MNIDLNDGEWPIQHAPLIPLEEGGYCIPQHYLRYTHSKSTIEKIVAECSFDDHFLFFVGEDAGSLYLQVGIVGYDTYKREAKLGNKKIVYGRKWRVDLHTSTSEVIQTLFLAVKKAREHEVRELLKLQFREKWSAPFSTHQDLPLIAKYADHLYHSCTPLSINGFRRQAAELFKNLIYDEAALSLINIEQRNNGQVLVDVKLEHNDNSTLVLHGQQEFTLLLPATCTNALLHALMENLVAASNAYVAERFRFRGVNRFSHSISVTQLASLSIQTRAHQNIPGLKQNLKKLNAEVDQLRVPQVTGQQVHSVVEKLTELGQLDGFYPALEAENE
;
A
#
# COMPACT_ATOMS: atom_id res chain seq x y z
N MET A 1 27.66 7.28 -26.61
CA MET A 1 26.19 7.22 -26.50
C MET A 1 25.89 7.22 -25.01
N ASN A 2 25.23 8.26 -24.50
CA ASN A 2 25.01 8.40 -23.06
C ASN A 2 23.70 7.70 -22.70
N ILE A 3 23.77 6.62 -21.92
CA ILE A 3 22.60 5.90 -21.40
C ILE A 3 22.39 6.43 -20.00
N ASP A 4 21.26 7.07 -19.73
CA ASP A 4 20.93 7.59 -18.41
C ASP A 4 20.52 6.43 -17.49
N LEU A 5 21.43 6.04 -16.59
CA LEU A 5 21.20 5.03 -15.56
C LEU A 5 21.27 5.70 -14.19
N ASN A 6 20.50 5.21 -13.23
CA ASN A 6 20.62 5.70 -11.85
C ASN A 6 21.91 5.20 -11.21
N ASP A 7 22.40 5.92 -10.21
CA ASP A 7 23.54 5.46 -9.43
C ASP A 7 23.23 4.10 -8.77
N GLY A 8 24.19 3.18 -8.87
CA GLY A 8 24.04 1.81 -8.39
C GLY A 8 23.44 0.85 -9.42
N GLU A 9 23.07 1.31 -10.62
CA GLU A 9 22.61 0.48 -11.72
C GLU A 9 23.73 0.16 -12.72
N TRP A 10 23.80 -1.11 -13.15
CA TRP A 10 24.82 -1.58 -14.10
C TRP A 10 24.20 -2.55 -15.10
N PRO A 11 24.40 -2.39 -16.42
CA PRO A 11 23.87 -3.34 -17.38
C PRO A 11 24.55 -4.71 -17.26
N ILE A 12 23.78 -5.79 -17.41
CA ILE A 12 24.38 -7.12 -17.56
C ILE A 12 25.12 -7.24 -18.88
N GLN A 13 26.02 -8.23 -18.95
CA GLN A 13 26.67 -8.57 -20.21
C GLN A 13 25.62 -8.94 -21.27
N HIS A 14 25.74 -8.33 -22.45
CA HIS A 14 24.80 -8.44 -23.57
C HIS A 14 23.41 -7.82 -23.32
N ALA A 15 23.28 -6.91 -22.34
CA ALA A 15 22.05 -6.15 -22.14
C ALA A 15 21.65 -5.42 -23.45
N PRO A 16 20.41 -5.59 -23.94
CA PRO A 16 19.95 -4.95 -25.16
C PRO A 16 19.83 -3.45 -24.94
N LEU A 17 20.29 -2.69 -25.93
CA LEU A 17 19.97 -1.28 -26.07
C LEU A 17 18.72 -1.16 -26.95
N ILE A 18 17.64 -0.61 -26.39
CA ILE A 18 16.33 -0.59 -27.04
C ILE A 18 16.01 0.83 -27.52
N PRO A 19 15.73 1.04 -28.81
CA PRO A 19 15.31 2.34 -29.31
C PRO A 19 13.90 2.68 -28.82
N LEU A 20 13.71 3.93 -28.41
CA LEU A 20 12.42 4.51 -28.03
C LEU A 20 11.84 5.27 -29.24
N GLU A 21 10.52 5.42 -29.29
CA GLU A 21 9.81 6.03 -30.42
C GLU A 21 10.28 7.47 -30.73
N GLU A 22 10.78 8.21 -29.73
CA GLU A 22 11.25 9.60 -29.87
C GLU A 22 12.77 9.74 -30.15
N GLY A 23 13.44 8.67 -30.58
CA GLY A 23 14.86 8.73 -30.97
C GLY A 23 15.86 8.58 -29.81
N GLY A 24 15.37 8.21 -28.62
CA GLY A 24 16.19 7.82 -27.48
C GLY A 24 16.55 6.34 -27.46
N TYR A 25 17.39 5.94 -26.52
CA TYR A 25 17.66 4.53 -26.23
C TYR A 25 17.58 4.28 -24.72
N CYS A 26 17.14 3.09 -24.34
CA CYS A 26 17.18 2.66 -22.95
C CYS A 26 17.75 1.24 -22.81
N ILE A 27 18.25 0.94 -21.62
CA ILE A 27 18.42 -0.44 -21.17
C ILE A 27 17.34 -0.68 -20.11
N PRO A 28 16.33 -1.52 -20.38
CA PRO A 28 15.29 -1.80 -19.39
C PRO A 28 15.85 -2.35 -18.09
N GLN A 29 15.21 -1.98 -16.97
CA GLN A 29 15.64 -2.34 -15.62
C GLN A 29 15.79 -3.85 -15.37
N HIS A 30 15.04 -4.71 -16.05
CA HIS A 30 15.21 -6.16 -15.91
C HIS A 30 16.49 -6.71 -16.56
N TYR A 31 17.26 -5.88 -17.28
CA TYR A 31 18.60 -6.17 -17.78
C TYR A 31 19.71 -5.49 -16.96
N LEU A 32 19.37 -4.93 -15.79
CA LEU A 32 20.32 -4.25 -14.91
C LEU A 32 20.60 -5.08 -13.65
N ARG A 33 21.80 -4.89 -13.12
CA ARG A 33 22.24 -5.26 -11.78
C ARG A 33 22.17 -4.03 -10.88
N TYR A 34 21.90 -4.27 -9.61
CA TYR A 34 21.75 -3.23 -8.60
C TYR A 34 22.72 -3.49 -7.46
N THR A 35 23.42 -2.44 -7.05
CA THR A 35 24.19 -2.41 -5.81
C THR A 35 24.02 -1.03 -5.20
N HIS A 36 22.97 -0.90 -4.39
CA HIS A 36 22.63 0.34 -3.73
C HIS A 36 23.45 0.53 -2.45
N SER A 37 23.72 1.80 -2.15
CA SER A 37 24.13 2.28 -0.83
C SER A 37 23.09 3.27 -0.32
N LYS A 38 23.24 3.72 0.93
CA LYS A 38 22.42 4.82 1.47
C LYS A 38 22.41 6.02 0.51
N SER A 39 23.58 6.43 0.00
CA SER A 39 23.71 7.59 -0.88
C SER A 39 23.01 7.41 -2.23
N THR A 40 23.06 6.21 -2.83
CA THR A 40 22.35 5.97 -4.09
C THR A 40 20.84 5.99 -3.89
N ILE A 41 20.34 5.45 -2.78
CA ILE A 41 18.90 5.49 -2.45
C ILE A 41 18.47 6.93 -2.12
N GLU A 42 19.27 7.71 -1.40
CA GLU A 42 18.99 9.12 -1.15
C GLU A 42 18.77 9.91 -2.44
N LYS A 43 19.57 9.66 -3.48
CA LYS A 43 19.40 10.30 -4.79
C LYS A 43 18.08 9.90 -5.47
N ILE A 44 17.73 8.61 -5.43
CA ILE A 44 16.43 8.11 -5.96
C ILE A 44 15.26 8.77 -5.21
N VAL A 45 15.33 8.81 -3.88
CA VAL A 45 14.27 9.37 -3.03
C VAL A 45 14.15 10.88 -3.16
N ALA A 46 15.25 11.59 -3.40
CA ALA A 46 15.25 13.04 -3.64
C ALA A 46 14.48 13.42 -4.92
N GLU A 47 14.36 12.51 -5.89
CA GLU A 47 13.56 12.68 -7.10
C GLU A 47 12.08 12.28 -6.91
N CYS A 48 11.73 11.76 -5.73
CA CYS A 48 10.36 11.43 -5.36
C CYS A 48 9.71 12.62 -4.64
N SER A 49 8.45 12.90 -4.95
CA SER A 49 7.66 13.94 -4.26
C SER A 49 6.22 13.50 -4.05
N PHE A 50 5.55 14.08 -3.06
CA PHE A 50 4.13 13.85 -2.81
C PHE A 50 3.48 15.14 -2.27
N ASP A 51 2.97 15.12 -1.04
CA ASP A 51 2.34 16.22 -0.33
C ASP A 51 3.35 16.85 0.64
N ASP A 52 3.30 18.16 0.83
CA ASP A 52 4.28 18.92 1.65
C ASP A 52 4.32 18.48 3.12
N HIS A 53 3.28 17.80 3.60
CA HIS A 53 3.24 17.24 4.95
C HIS A 53 3.96 15.89 5.08
N PHE A 54 4.43 15.30 3.97
CA PHE A 54 5.09 14.01 3.94
C PHE A 54 6.59 14.19 3.66
N LEU A 55 7.41 13.72 4.60
CA LEU A 55 8.86 13.74 4.51
C LEU A 55 9.38 12.32 4.27
N PHE A 56 10.34 12.19 3.35
CA PHE A 56 10.96 10.91 3.04
C PHE A 56 12.35 10.84 3.64
N PHE A 57 12.63 9.74 4.33
CA PHE A 57 13.91 9.49 4.97
C PHE A 57 14.51 8.20 4.44
N VAL A 58 15.82 8.23 4.22
CA VAL A 58 16.65 7.07 3.94
C VAL A 58 17.60 6.90 5.11
N GLY A 59 17.61 5.70 5.68
CA GLY A 59 18.49 5.38 6.78
C GLY A 59 19.12 4.03 6.64
N GLU A 60 20.06 3.76 7.54
CA GLU A 60 20.74 2.49 7.66
C GLU A 60 20.80 2.16 9.16
N ASP A 61 20.42 0.96 9.52
CA ASP A 61 20.66 0.43 10.87
C ASP A 61 20.95 -1.08 10.79
N ALA A 62 21.78 -1.57 11.70
CA ALA A 62 22.21 -2.98 11.75
C ALA A 62 22.64 -3.55 10.38
N GLY A 63 23.31 -2.73 9.55
CA GLY A 63 23.79 -3.12 8.22
C GLY A 63 22.69 -3.26 7.14
N SER A 64 21.47 -2.76 7.40
CA SER A 64 20.34 -2.84 6.48
C SER A 64 19.77 -1.45 6.16
N LEU A 65 19.59 -1.17 4.87
CA LEU A 65 18.97 0.07 4.40
C LEU A 65 17.47 0.07 4.68
N TYR A 66 16.91 1.25 4.93
CA TYR A 66 15.48 1.41 5.08
C TYR A 66 14.97 2.75 4.54
N LEU A 67 13.71 2.75 4.16
CA LEU A 67 12.90 3.92 3.87
C LEU A 67 11.95 4.18 5.03
N GLN A 68 11.73 5.45 5.36
CA GLN A 68 10.75 5.84 6.36
C GLN A 68 10.02 7.10 5.92
N VAL A 69 8.73 7.16 6.22
CA VAL A 69 7.89 8.33 5.95
C VAL A 69 7.61 9.05 7.26
N GLY A 70 7.88 10.34 7.33
CA GLY A 70 7.40 11.22 8.40
C GLY A 70 6.19 12.00 7.94
N ILE A 71 5.24 12.21 8.84
CA ILE A 71 4.04 13.01 8.61
C ILE A 71 4.08 14.20 9.55
N VAL A 72 3.93 15.40 9.00
CA VAL A 72 3.89 16.66 9.75
C VAL A 72 2.44 17.14 9.84
N GLY A 73 1.89 17.17 11.04
CA GLY A 73 0.48 17.52 11.26
C GLY A 73 0.21 18.02 12.67
N TYR A 74 -1.04 18.32 12.98
CA TYR A 74 -1.44 18.67 14.34
C TYR A 74 -1.65 17.41 15.18
N ASP A 75 -1.44 17.54 16.50
CA ASP A 75 -1.67 16.45 17.45
C ASP A 75 -3.19 16.17 17.58
N THR A 76 -3.64 15.06 17.02
CA THR A 76 -5.05 14.63 17.01
C THR A 76 -5.59 14.29 18.41
N TYR A 77 -4.73 14.05 19.41
CA TYR A 77 -5.15 13.82 20.79
C TYR A 77 -5.53 15.11 21.53
N LYS A 78 -5.15 16.28 21.01
CA LYS A 78 -5.45 17.57 21.60
C LYS A 78 -6.51 18.27 20.76
N ARG A 79 -7.79 18.10 21.13
CA ARG A 79 -8.96 18.71 20.46
C ARG A 79 -8.87 20.24 20.25
N GLU A 80 -8.04 20.94 21.03
CA GLU A 80 -7.81 22.39 20.92
C GLU A 80 -6.53 22.77 20.12
N ALA A 81 -5.76 21.79 19.62
CA ALA A 81 -4.40 22.01 19.10
C ALA A 81 -4.30 22.51 17.65
N LYS A 82 -5.39 22.96 17.02
CA LYS A 82 -5.26 23.77 15.79
C LYS A 82 -4.52 25.10 16.04
N LEU A 83 -4.32 25.48 17.31
CA LEU A 83 -3.49 26.61 17.76
C LEU A 83 -2.07 26.21 18.19
N GLY A 84 -1.71 24.92 18.18
CA GLY A 84 -0.41 24.41 18.60
C GLY A 84 0.59 24.26 17.46
N ASN A 85 1.88 24.06 17.78
CA ASN A 85 2.90 23.74 16.77
C ASN A 85 2.60 22.39 16.11
N LYS A 86 2.81 22.30 14.79
CA LYS A 86 2.79 21.02 14.08
C LYS A 86 3.83 20.08 14.68
N LYS A 87 3.49 18.80 14.82
CA LYS A 87 4.37 17.72 15.25
C LYS A 87 4.70 16.84 14.05
N ILE A 88 5.91 16.29 14.02
CA ILE A 88 6.27 15.20 13.15
C ILE A 88 6.04 13.85 13.85
N VAL A 89 5.37 12.93 13.16
CA VAL A 89 5.26 11.53 13.55
C VAL A 89 5.95 10.67 12.50
N TYR A 90 6.55 9.56 12.92
CA TYR A 90 7.33 8.70 12.05
C TYR A 90 6.59 7.38 11.82
N GLY A 91 6.40 7.02 10.56
CA GLY A 91 5.89 5.71 10.17
C GLY A 91 6.90 4.59 10.44
N ARG A 92 6.53 3.37 10.07
CA ARG A 92 7.40 2.19 10.19
C ARG A 92 8.58 2.30 9.22
N LYS A 93 9.70 1.67 9.57
CA LYS A 93 10.85 1.48 8.68
C LYS A 93 10.56 0.36 7.69
N TRP A 94 10.76 0.63 6.41
CA TRP A 94 10.59 -0.32 5.32
C TRP A 94 11.97 -0.74 4.83
N ARG A 95 12.35 -2.00 5.04
CA ARG A 95 13.65 -2.52 4.63
C ARG A 95 13.78 -2.57 3.11
N VAL A 96 14.97 -2.26 2.62
CA VAL A 96 15.32 -2.33 1.21
C VAL A 96 16.67 -3.04 1.09
N ASP A 97 16.72 -4.06 0.25
CA ASP A 97 17.96 -4.79 0.01
C ASP A 97 18.86 -4.03 -0.96
N LEU A 98 20.17 -4.27 -0.88
CA LEU A 98 21.16 -3.62 -1.75
C LEU A 98 20.93 -3.92 -3.24
N HIS A 99 20.27 -5.05 -3.54
CA HIS A 99 20.03 -5.54 -4.90
C HIS A 99 18.58 -5.33 -5.36
N THR A 100 17.78 -4.58 -4.61
CA THR A 100 16.44 -4.16 -5.02
C THR A 100 16.51 -3.23 -6.22
N SER A 101 15.64 -3.40 -7.20
CA SER A 101 15.64 -2.49 -8.36
C SER A 101 15.17 -1.09 -8.00
N THR A 102 15.62 -0.06 -8.73
CA THR A 102 15.14 1.33 -8.52
C THR A 102 13.61 1.42 -8.58
N SER A 103 12.94 0.69 -9.50
CA SER A 103 11.48 0.64 -9.54
C SER A 103 10.86 0.06 -8.26
N GLU A 104 11.48 -0.95 -7.65
CA GLU A 104 11.03 -1.54 -6.39
C GLU A 104 11.32 -0.64 -5.18
N VAL A 105 12.42 0.13 -5.19
CA VAL A 105 12.71 1.18 -4.18
C VAL A 105 11.60 2.23 -4.19
N ILE A 106 11.27 2.77 -5.37
CA ILE A 106 10.21 3.77 -5.54
C ILE A 106 8.85 3.18 -5.16
N GLN A 107 8.57 1.94 -5.57
CA GLN A 107 7.34 1.23 -5.19
C GLN A 107 7.22 1.07 -3.68
N THR A 108 8.33 0.74 -3.00
CA THR A 108 8.37 0.59 -1.54
C THR A 108 8.04 1.92 -0.86
N LEU A 109 8.62 3.03 -1.34
CA LEU A 109 8.29 4.36 -0.82
C LEU A 109 6.82 4.73 -1.04
N PHE A 110 6.29 4.47 -2.24
CA PHE A 110 4.88 4.67 -2.55
C PHE A 110 3.96 3.86 -1.62
N LEU A 111 4.29 2.60 -1.36
CA LEU A 111 3.57 1.74 -0.42
C LEU A 111 3.67 2.26 1.02
N ALA A 112 4.83 2.77 1.43
CA ALA A 112 5.01 3.39 2.74
C ALA A 112 4.08 4.59 2.92
N VAL A 113 3.94 5.46 1.91
CA VAL A 113 3.00 6.59 1.91
C VAL A 113 1.55 6.09 1.99
N LYS A 114 1.16 5.12 1.15
CA LYS A 114 -0.20 4.54 1.20
C LYS A 114 -0.54 3.99 2.58
N LYS A 115 0.37 3.25 3.20
CA LYS A 115 0.15 2.66 4.52
C LYS A 115 0.14 3.68 5.64
N ALA A 116 0.97 4.71 5.56
CA ALA A 116 0.95 5.82 6.50
C ALA A 116 -0.38 6.59 6.41
N ARG A 117 -0.96 6.77 5.22
CA ARG A 117 -2.29 7.37 5.07
C ARG A 117 -3.44 6.44 5.43
N GLU A 118 -3.34 5.15 5.12
CA GLU A 118 -4.34 4.16 5.51
C GLU A 118 -4.49 4.10 7.04
N HIS A 119 -3.38 4.24 7.76
CA HIS A 119 -3.39 4.41 9.22
C HIS A 119 -4.34 5.54 9.63
N GLU A 120 -4.11 6.77 9.15
CA GLU A 120 -4.95 7.93 9.47
C GLU A 120 -6.42 7.70 9.08
N VAL A 121 -6.69 7.20 7.86
CA VAL A 121 -8.06 6.92 7.38
C VAL A 121 -8.81 6.01 8.36
N ARG A 122 -8.15 4.97 8.87
CA ARG A 122 -8.73 3.99 9.78
C ARG A 122 -9.05 4.56 11.16
N GLU A 123 -8.32 5.57 11.59
CA GLU A 123 -8.51 6.25 12.88
C GLU A 123 -9.56 7.35 12.82
N LEU A 124 -9.72 7.96 11.65
CA LEU A 124 -10.63 9.10 11.46
C LEU A 124 -12.09 8.67 11.36
N LEU A 125 -12.39 7.42 10.95
CA LEU A 125 -13.75 6.89 11.02
C LEU A 125 -14.08 6.49 12.47
N LYS A 126 -14.95 7.29 13.11
CA LYS A 126 -15.38 7.07 14.49
C LYS A 126 -16.85 6.65 14.52
N LEU A 127 -17.15 5.67 15.36
CA LEU A 127 -18.49 5.18 15.68
C LEU A 127 -18.82 5.55 17.12
N GLN A 128 -19.98 6.16 17.34
CA GLN A 128 -20.53 6.38 18.67
C GLN A 128 -21.24 5.11 19.14
N PHE A 129 -20.83 4.60 20.29
CA PHE A 129 -21.45 3.45 20.94
C PHE A 129 -21.53 3.70 22.44
N ARG A 130 -22.74 3.64 23.00
CA ARG A 130 -23.01 3.95 24.42
C ARG A 130 -22.40 5.30 24.85
N GLU A 131 -22.71 6.33 24.08
CA GLU A 131 -22.27 7.73 24.27
C GLU A 131 -20.76 7.97 24.12
N LYS A 132 -19.97 6.92 23.85
CA LYS A 132 -18.52 7.02 23.66
C LYS A 132 -18.16 6.85 22.19
N TRP A 133 -17.16 7.61 21.74
CA TRP A 133 -16.59 7.47 20.41
C TRP A 133 -15.45 6.45 20.42
N SER A 134 -15.43 5.57 19.42
CA SER A 134 -14.35 4.62 19.17
C SER A 134 -14.02 4.60 17.68
N ALA A 135 -12.77 4.28 17.33
CA ALA A 135 -12.35 4.03 15.96
C ALA A 135 -12.23 2.50 15.75
N PRO A 136 -13.33 1.81 15.36
CA PRO A 136 -13.38 0.34 15.32
C PRO A 136 -12.49 -0.28 14.24
N PHE A 137 -11.90 0.54 13.35
CA PHE A 137 -10.97 0.08 12.31
C PHE A 137 -9.52 0.50 12.56
N SER A 138 -9.23 1.19 13.67
CA SER A 138 -7.87 1.64 14.00
C SER A 138 -6.90 0.46 14.08
N THR A 139 -5.69 0.67 13.57
CA THR A 139 -4.63 -0.34 13.63
C THR A 139 -3.92 -0.42 14.99
N HIS A 140 -4.33 0.40 15.96
CA HIS A 140 -3.82 0.37 17.34
C HIS A 140 -4.60 -0.58 18.25
N GLN A 141 -5.55 -1.35 17.71
CA GLN A 141 -6.25 -2.36 18.48
C GLN A 141 -5.31 -3.45 19.02
N ASP A 142 -5.61 -3.93 20.22
CA ASP A 142 -4.91 -5.04 20.85
C ASP A 142 -5.28 -6.34 20.13
N LEU A 143 -4.47 -6.72 19.13
CA LEU A 143 -4.70 -7.91 18.31
C LEU A 143 -4.66 -9.21 19.15
N PRO A 144 -3.71 -9.41 20.10
CA PRO A 144 -3.79 -10.55 21.02
C PRO A 144 -5.11 -10.62 21.79
N LEU A 145 -5.62 -9.49 22.28
CA LEU A 145 -6.91 -9.45 22.95
C LEU A 145 -8.06 -9.79 22.00
N ILE A 146 -8.08 -9.24 20.78
CA ILE A 146 -9.07 -9.59 19.76
C ILE A 146 -9.06 -11.10 19.48
N ALA A 147 -7.88 -11.69 19.32
CA ALA A 147 -7.72 -13.13 19.08
C ALA A 147 -8.27 -13.95 20.25
N LYS A 148 -7.97 -13.53 21.50
CA LYS A 148 -8.46 -14.19 22.72
C LYS A 148 -9.98 -14.12 22.86
N TYR A 149 -10.62 -13.06 22.37
CA TYR A 149 -12.06 -12.82 22.47
C TYR A 149 -12.81 -13.04 21.14
N ALA A 150 -12.18 -13.72 20.17
CA ALA A 150 -12.68 -13.81 18.80
C ALA A 150 -14.12 -14.37 18.73
N ASP A 151 -14.46 -15.38 19.53
CA ASP A 151 -15.81 -15.97 19.57
C ASP A 151 -16.92 -14.96 19.91
N HIS A 152 -16.59 -13.90 20.67
CA HIS A 152 -17.53 -12.83 21.01
C HIS A 152 -17.55 -11.70 19.98
N LEU A 153 -16.53 -11.62 19.13
CA LEU A 153 -16.36 -10.56 18.13
C LEU A 153 -16.82 -11.00 16.74
N TYR A 154 -16.80 -12.29 16.45
CA TYR A 154 -17.32 -12.82 15.19
C TYR A 154 -18.80 -12.49 15.04
N HIS A 155 -19.11 -11.88 13.90
CA HIS A 155 -20.47 -11.48 13.57
C HIS A 155 -21.04 -12.37 12.47
N SER A 156 -22.11 -13.10 12.80
CA SER A 156 -22.95 -13.76 11.80
C SER A 156 -23.89 -12.73 11.20
N CYS A 157 -23.53 -12.25 10.02
CA CYS A 157 -24.31 -11.30 9.25
C CYS A 157 -25.61 -11.97 8.75
N THR A 158 -26.72 -11.73 9.44
CA THR A 158 -28.06 -12.18 9.02
C THR A 158 -28.69 -11.11 8.13
N PRO A 159 -28.93 -11.39 6.84
CA PRO A 159 -29.50 -10.40 5.92
C PRO A 159 -30.87 -9.91 6.41
N LEU A 160 -31.05 -8.59 6.43
CA LEU A 160 -32.32 -7.95 6.78
C LEU A 160 -33.23 -7.83 5.55
N SER A 161 -34.52 -7.62 5.75
CA SER A 161 -35.36 -7.08 4.67
C SER A 161 -34.84 -5.70 4.26
N ILE A 162 -35.04 -5.29 3.00
CA ILE A 162 -34.53 -4.00 2.52
C ILE A 162 -35.03 -2.81 3.35
N ASN A 163 -36.29 -2.84 3.80
CA ASN A 163 -36.86 -1.81 4.68
C ASN A 163 -36.29 -1.88 6.10
N GLY A 164 -35.97 -3.07 6.60
CA GLY A 164 -35.25 -3.24 7.86
C GLY A 164 -33.84 -2.66 7.80
N PHE A 165 -33.12 -2.97 6.73
CA PHE A 165 -31.78 -2.46 6.47
C PHE A 165 -31.75 -0.94 6.35
N ARG A 166 -32.66 -0.34 5.58
CA ARG A 166 -32.77 1.13 5.45
C ARG A 166 -32.89 1.84 6.81
N ARG A 167 -33.75 1.32 7.68
CA ARG A 167 -33.93 1.89 9.03
C ARG A 167 -32.65 1.76 9.87
N GLN A 168 -32.03 0.59 9.88
CA GLN A 168 -30.80 0.38 10.67
C GLN A 168 -29.61 1.18 10.13
N ALA A 169 -29.48 1.29 8.80
CA ALA A 169 -28.45 2.12 8.16
C ALA A 169 -28.63 3.60 8.53
N ALA A 170 -29.86 4.12 8.49
CA ALA A 170 -30.15 5.50 8.89
C ALA A 170 -29.77 5.78 10.34
N GLU A 171 -30.09 4.88 11.27
CA GLU A 171 -29.67 5.04 12.66
C GLU A 171 -28.15 4.91 12.85
N LEU A 172 -27.50 4.03 12.10
CA LEU A 172 -26.05 3.87 12.13
C LEU A 172 -25.34 5.17 11.71
N PHE A 173 -25.78 5.80 10.62
CA PHE A 173 -25.14 7.01 10.08
C PHE A 173 -25.25 8.22 10.99
N LYS A 174 -26.28 8.31 11.85
CA LYS A 174 -26.34 9.33 12.91
C LYS A 174 -25.22 9.19 13.95
N ASN A 175 -24.65 8.00 14.06
CA ASN A 175 -23.61 7.65 15.03
C ASN A 175 -22.22 7.53 14.38
N LEU A 176 -22.06 7.96 13.13
CA LEU A 176 -20.79 7.92 12.41
C LEU A 176 -20.28 9.34 12.14
N ILE A 177 -18.98 9.52 12.34
CA ILE A 177 -18.25 10.69 11.85
C ILE A 177 -16.97 10.22 11.17
N TYR A 178 -16.51 10.98 10.19
CA TYR A 178 -15.23 10.77 9.55
C TYR A 178 -14.47 12.08 9.52
N ASP A 179 -13.31 12.13 10.18
CA ASP A 179 -12.46 13.34 10.18
C ASP A 179 -13.24 14.61 10.57
N GLU A 180 -13.99 14.49 11.68
CA GLU A 180 -14.88 15.53 12.23
C GLU A 180 -16.05 15.95 11.30
N ALA A 181 -16.20 15.32 10.12
CA ALA A 181 -17.31 15.51 9.20
C ALA A 181 -18.42 14.47 9.38
N ALA A 182 -19.66 14.90 9.12
CA ALA A 182 -20.82 14.01 9.13
C ALA A 182 -20.87 13.17 7.84
N LEU A 183 -21.44 11.97 7.97
CA LEU A 183 -21.77 11.10 6.86
C LEU A 183 -23.30 11.02 6.73
N SER A 184 -23.83 11.25 5.54
CA SER A 184 -25.26 11.16 5.27
C SER A 184 -25.59 10.12 4.20
N LEU A 185 -26.70 9.40 4.39
CA LEU A 185 -27.21 8.45 3.41
C LEU A 185 -28.05 9.19 2.38
N ILE A 186 -27.72 9.00 1.11
CA ILE A 186 -28.49 9.55 -0.02
C ILE A 186 -29.54 8.54 -0.48
N ASN A 187 -29.12 7.31 -0.76
CA ASN A 187 -29.98 6.30 -1.36
C ASN A 187 -29.54 4.87 -1.03
N ILE A 188 -30.51 3.94 -1.06
CA ILE A 188 -30.29 2.51 -0.88
C ILE A 188 -31.12 1.76 -1.92
N GLU A 189 -30.45 1.09 -2.85
CA GLU A 189 -31.06 0.29 -3.93
C GLU A 189 -30.64 -1.18 -3.81
N GLN A 190 -31.61 -2.10 -3.87
CA GLN A 190 -31.33 -3.52 -4.00
C GLN A 190 -31.30 -3.94 -5.46
N ARG A 191 -30.25 -4.63 -5.86
CA ARG A 191 -30.04 -5.17 -7.21
C ARG A 191 -30.68 -6.54 -7.34
N ASN A 192 -30.97 -6.95 -8.58
CA ASN A 192 -31.62 -8.23 -8.89
C ASN A 192 -30.81 -9.46 -8.42
N ASN A 193 -29.49 -9.33 -8.34
CA ASN A 193 -28.59 -10.38 -7.83
C ASN A 193 -28.48 -10.38 -6.29
N GLY A 194 -29.30 -9.60 -5.58
CA GLY A 194 -29.32 -9.51 -4.13
C GLY A 194 -28.32 -8.52 -3.53
N GLN A 195 -27.37 -7.99 -4.32
CA GLN A 195 -26.45 -6.95 -3.86
C GLN A 195 -27.19 -5.64 -3.54
N VAL A 196 -26.56 -4.78 -2.74
CA VAL A 196 -27.14 -3.49 -2.35
C VAL A 196 -26.17 -2.37 -2.71
N LEU A 197 -26.67 -1.35 -3.39
CA LEU A 197 -25.98 -0.08 -3.59
C LEU A 197 -26.41 0.88 -2.48
N VAL A 198 -25.43 1.52 -1.84
CA VAL A 198 -25.67 2.54 -0.82
C VAL A 198 -24.91 3.80 -1.20
N ASP A 199 -25.64 4.86 -1.53
CA ASP A 199 -25.07 6.15 -1.87
C ASP A 199 -24.88 6.97 -0.59
N VAL A 200 -23.67 7.46 -0.39
CA VAL A 200 -23.22 8.16 0.81
C VAL A 200 -22.63 9.50 0.44
N LYS A 201 -22.88 10.51 1.27
CA LYS A 201 -22.24 11.82 1.22
C LYS A 201 -21.36 12.04 2.43
N LEU A 202 -20.18 12.59 2.21
CA LEU A 202 -19.29 13.12 3.23
C LEU A 202 -19.42 14.65 3.24
N GLU A 203 -19.93 15.20 4.33
CA GLU A 203 -20.16 16.64 4.50
C GLU A 203 -18.91 17.30 5.07
N HIS A 204 -17.93 17.52 4.19
CA HIS A 204 -16.66 18.14 4.56
C HIS A 204 -16.89 19.48 5.26
N ASN A 205 -16.13 19.74 6.31
CA ASN A 205 -16.16 21.00 7.05
C ASN A 205 -14.74 21.53 7.26
N ASP A 206 -14.62 22.77 7.74
CA ASP A 206 -13.33 23.42 8.01
C ASP A 206 -12.47 22.67 9.06
N ASN A 207 -13.06 21.69 9.75
CA ASN A 207 -12.39 20.84 10.73
C ASN A 207 -11.77 19.57 10.18
N SER A 208 -12.19 19.12 9.01
CA SER A 208 -11.58 18.01 8.30
C SER A 208 -10.19 18.38 7.79
N THR A 209 -9.25 17.44 7.91
CA THR A 209 -7.83 17.63 7.59
C THR A 209 -7.33 16.67 6.51
N LEU A 210 -7.99 15.52 6.33
CA LEU A 210 -7.59 14.51 5.38
C LEU A 210 -8.33 14.69 4.05
N VAL A 211 -7.58 15.07 3.03
CA VAL A 211 -8.12 15.17 1.66
C VAL A 211 -8.23 13.78 1.04
N LEU A 212 -9.43 13.44 0.57
CA LEU A 212 -9.71 12.27 -0.26
C LEU A 212 -9.79 12.67 -1.73
N HIS A 213 -9.44 11.76 -2.64
CA HIS A 213 -9.51 12.04 -4.07
C HIS A 213 -10.95 12.03 -4.57
N GLY A 214 -11.46 13.20 -4.97
CA GLY A 214 -12.71 13.33 -5.73
C GLY A 214 -14.00 12.93 -5.02
N GLN A 215 -13.97 12.70 -3.70
CA GLN A 215 -15.13 12.16 -2.98
C GLN A 215 -15.74 13.17 -2.01
N GLN A 216 -16.87 13.74 -2.44
CA GLN A 216 -17.92 14.23 -1.52
C GLN A 216 -19.10 13.27 -1.51
N GLU A 217 -19.33 12.53 -2.60
CA GLU A 217 -20.40 11.54 -2.73
C GLU A 217 -19.84 10.27 -3.38
N PHE A 218 -20.25 9.11 -2.88
CA PHE A 218 -19.77 7.81 -3.37
C PHE A 218 -20.79 6.69 -3.14
N THR A 219 -20.72 5.67 -3.99
CA THR A 219 -21.58 4.48 -3.92
C THR A 219 -20.80 3.31 -3.33
N LEU A 220 -21.38 2.67 -2.31
CA LEU A 220 -20.90 1.44 -1.71
C LEU A 220 -21.64 0.25 -2.34
N LEU A 221 -20.91 -0.82 -2.64
CA LEU A 221 -21.49 -2.09 -3.09
C LEU A 221 -21.41 -3.11 -1.95
N LEU A 222 -22.57 -3.53 -1.45
CA LEU A 222 -22.67 -4.49 -0.36
C LEU A 222 -23.10 -5.86 -0.89
N PRO A 223 -22.52 -6.96 -0.37
CA PRO A 223 -22.94 -8.32 -0.74
C PRO A 223 -24.30 -8.70 -0.16
N ALA A 224 -24.75 -8.05 0.91
CA ALA A 224 -26.01 -8.32 1.60
C ALA A 224 -26.51 -7.11 2.40
N THR A 225 -27.79 -7.12 2.77
CA THR A 225 -28.49 -6.13 3.61
C THR A 225 -28.09 -6.22 5.09
N CYS A 226 -26.87 -5.81 5.41
CA CYS A 226 -26.25 -6.01 6.72
C CYS A 226 -25.39 -4.82 7.14
N THR A 227 -25.57 -4.33 8.37
CA THR A 227 -24.88 -3.13 8.88
C THR A 227 -23.39 -3.34 9.07
N ASN A 228 -22.94 -4.54 9.44
CA ASN A 228 -21.52 -4.85 9.50
C ASN A 228 -20.88 -4.77 8.10
N ALA A 229 -21.53 -5.35 7.08
CA ALA A 229 -21.07 -5.25 5.70
C ALA A 229 -21.02 -3.79 5.21
N LEU A 230 -21.98 -2.95 5.63
CA LEU A 230 -21.99 -1.51 5.35
C LEU A 230 -20.76 -0.79 5.92
N LEU A 231 -20.40 -1.06 7.18
CA LEU A 231 -19.22 -0.44 7.82
C LEU A 231 -17.91 -0.85 7.14
N HIS A 232 -17.77 -2.13 6.80
CA HIS A 232 -16.60 -2.62 6.07
C HIS A 232 -16.52 -2.00 4.67
N ALA A 233 -17.62 -1.98 3.91
CA ALA A 233 -17.66 -1.36 2.59
C ALA A 233 -17.33 0.15 2.65
N LEU A 234 -17.82 0.85 3.68
CA LEU A 234 -17.49 2.26 3.91
C LEU A 234 -15.98 2.45 4.15
N MET A 235 -15.37 1.68 5.06
CA MET A 235 -13.94 1.76 5.34
C MET A 235 -13.09 1.41 4.11
N GLU A 236 -13.47 0.36 3.37
CA GLU A 236 -12.81 -0.02 2.12
C GLU A 236 -12.86 1.11 1.08
N ASN A 237 -14.01 1.79 0.94
CA ASN A 237 -14.16 2.92 0.03
C ASN A 237 -13.27 4.11 0.43
N LEU A 238 -13.25 4.47 1.72
CA LEU A 238 -12.38 5.54 2.24
C LEU A 238 -10.89 5.23 2.03
N VAL A 239 -10.47 3.98 2.26
CA VAL A 239 -9.10 3.54 2.00
C VAL A 239 -8.79 3.58 0.50
N ALA A 240 -9.72 3.15 -0.36
CA ALA A 240 -9.57 3.23 -1.81
C ALA A 240 -9.43 4.70 -2.29
N ALA A 241 -10.24 5.61 -1.76
CA ALA A 241 -10.16 7.03 -2.09
C ALA A 241 -8.84 7.68 -1.64
N SER A 242 -8.32 7.29 -0.46
CA SER A 242 -6.99 7.71 -0.01
C SER A 242 -5.88 7.11 -0.88
N ASN A 243 -5.99 5.86 -1.29
CA ASN A 243 -5.05 5.21 -2.21
C ASN A 243 -5.03 5.90 -3.58
N ALA A 244 -6.19 6.28 -4.11
CA ALA A 244 -6.31 7.06 -5.34
C ALA A 244 -5.66 8.44 -5.17
N TYR A 245 -5.83 9.11 -4.02
CA TYR A 245 -5.16 10.38 -3.73
C TYR A 245 -3.64 10.26 -3.82
N VAL A 246 -3.06 9.19 -3.27
CA VAL A 246 -1.62 8.92 -3.37
C VAL A 246 -1.21 8.63 -4.81
N ALA A 247 -1.96 7.79 -5.52
CA ALA A 247 -1.68 7.43 -6.91
C ALA A 247 -1.59 8.66 -7.83
N GLU A 248 -2.47 9.64 -7.61
CA GLU A 248 -2.56 10.87 -8.41
C GLU A 248 -1.58 11.98 -8.01
N ARG A 249 -0.82 11.82 -6.93
CA ARG A 249 0.07 12.88 -6.41
C ARG A 249 1.49 12.44 -6.12
N PHE A 250 1.72 11.17 -5.83
CA PHE A 250 3.08 10.66 -5.68
C PHE A 250 3.77 10.66 -7.04
N ARG A 251 4.94 11.28 -7.11
CA ARG A 251 5.71 11.50 -8.33
C ARG A 251 7.11 10.97 -8.16
N PHE A 252 7.66 10.45 -9.26
CA PHE A 252 9.09 10.24 -9.45
C PHE A 252 9.50 11.02 -10.69
N ARG A 253 10.49 11.91 -10.57
CA ARG A 253 10.91 12.84 -11.66
C ARG A 253 9.73 13.59 -12.29
N GLY A 254 8.77 14.02 -11.47
CA GLY A 254 7.56 14.72 -11.90
C GLY A 254 6.45 13.83 -12.49
N VAL A 255 6.68 12.54 -12.69
CA VAL A 255 5.70 11.62 -13.28
C VAL A 255 4.92 10.87 -12.21
N ASN A 256 3.60 10.94 -12.28
CA ASN A 256 2.67 10.22 -11.43
C ASN A 256 2.47 8.78 -11.92
N ARG A 257 3.47 7.90 -11.76
CA ARG A 257 3.49 6.52 -12.31
C ARG A 257 2.20 5.71 -12.07
N PHE A 258 1.50 5.96 -10.97
CA PHE A 258 0.31 5.19 -10.58
C PHE A 258 -1.01 5.90 -10.90
N SER A 259 -0.96 7.07 -11.52
CA SER A 259 -2.14 7.82 -11.91
C SER A 259 -3.01 7.04 -12.90
N HIS A 260 -4.33 7.13 -12.73
CA HIS A 260 -5.31 6.61 -13.66
C HIS A 260 -5.30 7.37 -15.01
N SER A 261 -4.63 8.52 -15.10
CA SER A 261 -4.44 9.23 -16.36
C SER A 261 -3.38 8.58 -17.25
N ILE A 262 -2.56 7.66 -16.74
CA ILE A 262 -1.58 6.95 -17.55
C ILE A 262 -2.30 5.87 -18.36
N SER A 263 -2.12 5.92 -19.68
CA SER A 263 -2.69 4.94 -20.58
C SER A 263 -2.09 3.55 -20.34
N VAL A 264 -2.93 2.62 -19.89
CA VAL A 264 -2.57 1.21 -19.67
C VAL A 264 -2.15 0.54 -20.98
N THR A 265 -2.76 0.90 -22.12
CA THR A 265 -2.39 0.33 -23.42
C THR A 265 -1.04 0.83 -23.91
N GLN A 266 -0.70 2.10 -23.65
CA GLN A 266 0.61 2.65 -23.97
C GLN A 266 1.71 2.07 -23.07
N LEU A 267 1.44 1.90 -21.77
CA LEU A 267 2.34 1.18 -20.87
C LEU A 267 2.56 -0.27 -21.31
N ALA A 268 1.51 -0.96 -21.76
CA ALA A 268 1.62 -2.32 -22.29
C ALA A 268 2.47 -2.35 -23.57
N SER A 269 2.26 -1.41 -24.49
CA SER A 269 3.08 -1.25 -25.71
C SER A 269 4.56 -1.07 -25.35
N LEU A 270 4.88 -0.15 -24.46
CA LEU A 270 6.24 0.10 -23.97
C LEU A 270 6.85 -1.15 -23.33
N SER A 271 6.08 -1.89 -22.53
CA SER A 271 6.52 -3.15 -21.91
C SER A 271 6.83 -4.24 -22.94
N ILE A 272 6.04 -4.33 -24.02
CA ILE A 272 6.27 -5.28 -25.11
C ILE A 272 7.54 -4.90 -25.89
N GLN A 273 7.66 -3.63 -26.28
CA GLN A 273 8.82 -3.11 -27.00
C GLN A 273 10.11 -3.34 -26.21
N THR A 274 10.10 -3.06 -24.90
CA THR A 274 11.27 -3.23 -24.02
C THR A 274 11.64 -4.69 -23.74
N ARG A 275 10.81 -5.66 -24.17
CA ARG A 275 11.07 -7.10 -24.00
C ARG A 275 11.36 -7.82 -25.31
N ALA A 276 11.18 -7.18 -26.47
CA ALA A 276 11.25 -7.84 -27.78
C ALA A 276 12.66 -8.34 -28.19
N HIS A 277 13.72 -7.98 -27.47
CA HIS A 277 15.11 -8.22 -27.88
C HIS A 277 15.80 -9.36 -27.10
N GLN A 278 15.05 -10.40 -26.74
CA GLN A 278 15.57 -11.55 -25.98
C GLN A 278 16.42 -12.54 -26.80
N ASN A 279 16.45 -12.40 -28.14
CA ASN A 279 17.16 -13.33 -29.04
C ASN A 279 18.67 -13.05 -29.17
N ILE A 280 19.24 -12.17 -28.34
CA ILE A 280 20.68 -11.90 -28.32
C ILE A 280 21.44 -13.11 -27.76
N PRO A 281 22.46 -13.63 -28.45
CA PRO A 281 23.26 -14.75 -27.95
C PRO A 281 23.83 -14.48 -26.54
N GLY A 282 23.69 -15.46 -25.64
CA GLY A 282 24.17 -15.35 -24.25
C GLY A 282 23.27 -14.55 -23.30
N LEU A 283 22.39 -13.66 -23.80
CA LEU A 283 21.53 -12.83 -22.95
C LEU A 283 20.60 -13.66 -22.05
N LYS A 284 19.95 -14.69 -22.61
CA LYS A 284 19.05 -15.57 -21.83
C LYS A 284 19.78 -16.29 -20.68
N GLN A 285 21.02 -16.72 -20.91
CA GLN A 285 21.84 -17.37 -19.88
C GLN A 285 22.24 -16.36 -18.79
N ASN A 286 22.64 -15.15 -19.17
CA ASN A 286 23.01 -14.09 -18.24
C ASN A 286 21.82 -13.63 -17.40
N LEU A 287 20.64 -13.50 -17.98
CA LEU A 287 19.39 -13.21 -17.26
C LEU A 287 19.05 -14.31 -16.27
N LYS A 288 19.10 -15.59 -16.70
CA LYS A 288 18.82 -16.71 -15.81
C LYS A 288 19.78 -16.74 -14.62
N LYS A 289 21.07 -16.47 -14.88
CA LYS A 289 22.10 -16.37 -13.84
C LYS A 289 21.83 -15.20 -12.89
N LEU A 290 21.53 -14.01 -13.41
CA LEU A 290 21.19 -12.84 -12.60
C LEU A 290 19.98 -13.12 -11.69
N ASN A 291 18.89 -13.64 -12.25
CA ASN A 291 17.68 -13.94 -11.48
C ASN A 291 17.96 -14.96 -10.38
N ALA A 292 18.69 -16.04 -10.70
CA ALA A 292 19.06 -17.04 -9.70
C ALA A 292 19.94 -16.46 -8.57
N GLU A 293 20.90 -15.58 -8.91
CA GLU A 293 21.73 -14.90 -7.91
C GLU A 293 20.89 -13.99 -7.00
N VAL A 294 19.99 -13.19 -7.56
CA VAL A 294 19.10 -12.30 -6.79
C VAL A 294 18.15 -13.10 -5.91
N ASP A 295 17.54 -14.16 -6.43
CA ASP A 295 16.63 -15.03 -5.68
C ASP A 295 17.37 -15.71 -4.52
N GLN A 296 18.59 -16.19 -4.76
CA GLN A 296 19.42 -16.82 -3.73
C GLN A 296 19.81 -15.83 -2.61
N LEU A 297 20.12 -14.58 -2.95
CA LEU A 297 20.46 -13.54 -1.98
C LEU A 297 19.27 -13.12 -1.10
N ARG A 298 18.05 -13.34 -1.55
CA ARG A 298 16.80 -13.03 -0.82
C ARG A 298 16.30 -14.18 0.05
N VAL A 299 16.96 -15.34 0.00
CA VAL A 299 16.58 -16.50 0.82
C VAL A 299 16.75 -16.15 2.31
N PRO A 300 15.68 -16.20 3.11
CA PRO A 300 15.79 -15.90 4.53
C PRO A 300 16.42 -17.07 5.28
N GLN A 301 17.15 -16.73 6.34
CA GLN A 301 17.50 -17.67 7.40
C GLN A 301 16.36 -17.70 8.42
N VAL A 302 15.80 -18.87 8.66
CA VAL A 302 14.74 -19.10 9.65
C VAL A 302 15.36 -19.84 10.82
N THR A 303 15.30 -19.23 12.00
CA THR A 303 15.86 -19.77 13.24
C THR A 303 14.81 -19.76 14.35
N GLY A 304 15.09 -20.50 15.43
CA GLY A 304 14.27 -20.52 16.64
C GLY A 304 12.87 -21.15 16.44
N GLN A 305 11.90 -20.68 17.22
CA GLN A 305 10.58 -21.29 17.35
C GLN A 305 9.75 -21.35 16.05
N GLN A 306 10.08 -20.52 15.06
CA GLN A 306 9.33 -20.48 13.80
C GLN A 306 9.69 -21.66 12.86
N VAL A 307 10.87 -22.29 13.03
CA VAL A 307 11.37 -23.34 12.13
C VAL A 307 10.35 -24.46 11.95
N HIS A 308 9.78 -24.96 13.05
CA HIS A 308 8.81 -26.05 12.99
C HIS A 308 7.59 -25.69 12.13
N SER A 309 7.00 -24.51 12.37
CA SER A 309 5.82 -24.03 11.62
C SER A 309 6.10 -23.79 10.13
N VAL A 310 7.35 -23.48 9.77
CA VAL A 310 7.76 -23.29 8.37
C VAL A 310 7.96 -24.64 7.70
N VAL A 311 8.60 -25.60 8.37
CA VAL A 311 8.78 -26.98 7.86
C VAL A 311 7.45 -27.66 7.63
N GLU A 312 6.53 -27.57 8.59
CA GLU A 312 5.19 -28.17 8.49
C GLU A 312 4.47 -27.66 7.24
N LYS A 313 4.38 -26.32 7.07
CA LYS A 313 3.75 -25.71 5.90
C LYS A 313 4.44 -26.06 4.58
N LEU A 314 5.78 -26.08 4.54
CA LEU A 314 6.50 -26.46 3.33
C LEU A 314 6.24 -27.93 2.95
N THR A 315 6.09 -28.80 3.95
CA THR A 315 5.76 -30.21 3.75
C THR A 315 4.35 -30.38 3.19
N GLU A 316 3.38 -29.64 3.74
CA GLU A 316 1.99 -29.63 3.25
C GLU A 316 1.88 -29.18 1.79
N LEU A 317 2.71 -28.21 1.39
CA LEU A 317 2.75 -27.70 0.02
C LEU A 317 3.44 -28.65 -0.97
N GLY A 318 4.18 -29.64 -0.48
CA GLY A 318 4.89 -30.61 -1.32
C GLY A 318 6.12 -30.02 -2.03
N GLN A 319 6.41 -30.53 -3.23
CA GLN A 319 7.59 -30.11 -3.99
C GLN A 319 7.37 -28.76 -4.66
N LEU A 320 8.29 -27.82 -4.43
CA LEU A 320 8.29 -26.48 -5.00
C LEU A 320 9.56 -26.25 -5.83
N ASP A 321 9.44 -25.43 -6.86
CA ASP A 321 10.59 -24.88 -7.57
C ASP A 321 11.18 -23.70 -6.78
N GLY A 322 12.49 -23.44 -6.95
CA GLY A 322 13.18 -22.27 -6.38
C GLY A 322 14.11 -22.61 -5.21
N PHE A 323 14.50 -21.58 -4.47
CA PHE A 323 15.40 -21.70 -3.32
C PHE A 323 14.60 -21.74 -2.02
N TYR A 324 14.81 -22.80 -1.23
CA TYR A 324 14.18 -22.97 0.08
C TYR A 324 14.87 -22.11 1.14
N PRO A 325 14.14 -21.65 2.19
CA PRO A 325 14.74 -20.95 3.32
C PRO A 325 15.85 -21.79 3.97
N ALA A 326 16.89 -21.14 4.45
CA ALA A 326 17.90 -21.81 5.27
C ALA A 326 17.32 -22.04 6.67
N LEU A 327 17.17 -23.30 7.06
CA LEU A 327 16.55 -23.70 8.33
C LEU A 327 17.65 -24.10 9.33
N GLU A 328 17.70 -23.43 10.48
CA GLU A 328 18.62 -23.76 11.56
C GLU A 328 17.81 -23.99 12.84
N ALA A 329 17.74 -25.26 13.27
CA ALA A 329 17.16 -25.59 14.57
C ALA A 329 18.10 -25.11 15.68
N GLU A 330 17.54 -24.61 16.78
CA GLU A 330 18.34 -24.39 17.99
C GLU A 330 18.94 -25.73 18.43
N ASN A 331 20.27 -25.78 18.58
CA ASN A 331 20.89 -26.87 19.31
C ASN A 331 20.41 -26.75 20.76
N GLU A 332 19.64 -27.75 21.23
CA GLU A 332 19.15 -27.84 22.63
C GLU A 332 20.26 -27.70 23.67
#